data_AF-M3AFM9-F1
#
_entry.id   AF-M3AFM9-F1
#
_cell.length_a   1.000
_cell.length_b   1.000
_cell.length_c   1.000
_cell.angle_alpha   90.00
_cell.angle_beta   90.00
_cell.angle_gamma   90.00
#
_symmetry.space_group_name_H-M   'P 1'
#
loop_
_entity.id
_entity.type
_entity.pdbx_description
1 polymer ?
#
loop_
_entity_poly.entity_id
_entity_poly.type
_entity_poly.pdbx_seq_one_letter_code
_entity_poly.pdbx_strand_id
1 'polypeptide(L)'
;FRSSDAYMEYRNRQHKDDKGGQEQKWPDRLEFAFFKALVRWPPMGRRKFLHKEKQRGRNELIADAIEEETGEARTRKQVSSHIQVLKPFVEGD
;
A
#
# COMPACT_ATOMS: atom_id res chain seq x y z
N PHE A 1 1.56 -1.19 12.38
CA PHE A 1 0.35 -1.61 11.65
C PHE A 1 -0.51 -2.59 12.43
N ARG A 2 -0.11 -3.85 12.71
CA ARG A 2 -0.95 -4.80 13.49
C ARG A 2 -1.14 -4.46 14.98
N SER A 3 -0.34 -3.53 15.52
CA SER A 3 -0.44 -3.07 16.91
C SER A 3 -1.34 -1.83 17.09
N SER A 4 -1.86 -1.25 16.00
CA SER A 4 -2.74 -0.08 16.07
C SER A 4 -4.21 -0.54 16.03
N ASP A 5 -4.91 -0.39 17.15
CA ASP A 5 -6.33 -0.75 17.26
C ASP A 5 -7.19 0.00 16.23
N ALA A 6 -6.87 1.29 16.01
CA ALA A 6 -7.55 2.12 15.01
C ALA A 6 -7.38 1.59 13.57
N TYR A 7 -6.19 1.07 13.21
CA TYR A 7 -5.96 0.43 11.92
C TYR A 7 -6.75 -0.87 11.79
N MET A 8 -6.76 -1.70 12.83
CA MET A 8 -7.51 -2.96 12.84
C MET A 8 -9.02 -2.73 12.70
N GLU A 9 -9.58 -1.71 13.35
CA GLU A 9 -10.99 -1.32 13.19
C GLU A 9 -11.30 -0.80 11.78
N TYR A 10 -10.42 0.01 11.20
CA TYR A 10 -10.54 0.43 9.80
C TYR A 10 -10.56 -0.78 8.85
N ARG A 11 -9.64 -1.72 9.04
CA ARG A 11 -9.53 -2.93 8.21
C ARG A 11 -10.78 -3.80 8.34
N ASN A 12 -11.25 -4.04 9.57
CA ASN A 12 -12.45 -4.83 9.85
C ASN A 12 -13.71 -4.25 9.20
N ARG A 13 -13.86 -2.91 9.17
CA ARG A 13 -14.96 -2.26 8.45
C ARG A 13 -14.92 -2.55 6.95
N GLN A 14 -13.74 -2.47 6.33
CA GLN A 14 -13.56 -2.80 4.90
C GLN A 14 -13.84 -4.28 4.56
N HIS A 15 -13.71 -5.22 5.51
CA HIS A 15 -14.14 -6.60 5.31
C HIS A 15 -15.64 -6.81 5.51
N LYS A 16 -16.30 -5.97 6.32
CA LYS A 16 -17.75 -6.07 6.58
C LYS A 16 -18.58 -5.55 5.41
N ASP A 17 -18.08 -4.53 4.72
CA ASP A 17 -18.73 -3.91 3.55
C ASP A 17 -18.60 -4.77 2.27
N ASP A 18 -17.74 -5.79 2.27
CA ASP A 18 -17.54 -6.77 1.19
C ASP A 18 -18.76 -7.69 0.96
N LYS A 19 -19.74 -7.69 1.88
CA LYS A 19 -20.98 -8.49 1.79
C LYS A 19 -21.88 -8.13 0.61
N GLY A 20 -21.57 -7.09 -0.17
CA GLY A 20 -22.33 -6.64 -1.34
C GLY A 20 -21.79 -7.11 -2.70
N GLY A 21 -20.74 -7.95 -2.75
CA GLY A 21 -20.15 -8.42 -4.01
C GLY A 21 -19.27 -7.38 -4.72
N GLN A 22 -18.87 -6.30 -4.04
CA GLN A 22 -17.88 -5.36 -4.56
C GLN A 22 -16.47 -5.84 -4.22
N GLU A 23 -15.67 -6.10 -5.24
CA GLU A 23 -14.28 -6.54 -5.09
C GLU A 23 -13.48 -5.60 -4.17
N GLN A 24 -12.90 -6.15 -3.10
CA GLN A 24 -12.10 -5.39 -2.16
C GLN A 24 -10.89 -4.77 -2.86
N LYS A 25 -10.75 -3.43 -2.80
CA LYS A 25 -9.68 -2.69 -3.50
C LYS A 25 -8.27 -3.06 -3.01
N TRP A 26 -8.15 -3.41 -1.73
CA TRP A 26 -6.91 -3.84 -1.07
C TRP A 26 -7.19 -5.12 -0.27
N PRO A 27 -7.22 -6.30 -0.93
CA PRO A 27 -7.35 -7.57 -0.23
C PRO A 27 -6.06 -7.87 0.54
N ASP A 28 -6.15 -8.78 1.52
CA ASP A 28 -5.05 -9.06 2.45
C ASP A 28 -3.73 -9.42 1.76
N ARG A 29 -3.81 -10.11 0.62
CA ARG A 29 -2.65 -10.43 -0.21
C ARG A 29 -1.93 -9.17 -0.72
N LEU A 30 -2.66 -8.20 -1.25
CA LEU A 30 -2.09 -6.94 -1.74
C LEU A 30 -1.65 -6.05 -0.58
N GLU A 31 -2.41 -6.04 0.51
CA GLU A 31 -2.08 -5.28 1.71
C GLU A 31 -0.74 -5.74 2.31
N PHE A 32 -0.53 -7.05 2.38
CA PHE A 32 0.73 -7.64 2.83
C PHE A 32 1.92 -7.26 1.93
N ALA A 33 1.75 -7.42 0.61
CA ALA A 33 2.78 -7.02 -0.36
C ALA A 33 3.10 -5.52 -0.29
N PHE A 34 2.06 -4.69 -0.13
CA PHE A 34 2.21 -3.25 0.05
C PHE A 34 3.03 -2.90 1.29
N PHE A 35 2.76 -3.51 2.45
CA PHE A 35 3.57 -3.27 3.65
C PHE A 35 5.01 -3.74 3.51
N LYS A 36 5.22 -4.90 2.91
CA LYS A 36 6.57 -5.41 2.62
C LYS A 36 7.33 -4.45 1.71
N ALA A 37 6.67 -3.89 0.69
CA ALA A 37 7.23 -2.88 -0.19
C ALA A 37 7.50 -1.54 0.54
N LEU A 38 6.66 -1.13 1.49
CA LEU A 38 6.90 0.08 2.31
C LEU A 38 8.16 -0.03 3.17
N VAL A 39 8.42 -1.23 3.73
CA VAL A 39 9.64 -1.50 4.51
C VAL A 39 10.87 -1.50 3.60
N ARG A 40 10.77 -2.11 2.42
CA ARG A 40 11.86 -2.14 1.42
C ARG A 40 12.21 -0.75 0.89
N TRP A 41 11.19 0.09 0.66
CA TRP A 41 11.34 1.44 0.13
C TRP A 41 10.91 2.48 1.17
N PRO A 42 11.81 2.87 2.10
CA PRO A 42 11.51 3.86 3.13
C PRO A 42 11.21 5.24 2.51
N PRO A 43 10.74 6.24 3.28
CA PRO A 43 10.50 7.60 2.77
C PRO A 43 11.76 8.18 2.10
N MET A 44 11.68 8.44 0.79
CA MET A 44 12.81 8.90 -0.03
C MET A 44 12.82 10.43 -0.27
N GLY A 45 11.82 11.16 0.23
CA GLY A 45 11.63 12.57 -0.11
C GLY A 45 11.44 12.78 -1.61
N ARG A 46 12.12 13.78 -2.19
CA ARG A 46 12.09 14.08 -3.64
C ARG A 46 13.07 13.24 -4.48
N ARG A 47 13.78 12.28 -3.88
CA ARG A 47 14.75 11.44 -4.60
C ARG A 47 14.03 10.44 -5.51
N LYS A 48 14.65 10.12 -6.64
CA LYS A 48 14.25 9.06 -7.57
C LYS A 48 15.39 8.07 -7.74
N PHE A 49 15.08 6.80 -7.93
CA PHE A 49 16.07 5.78 -8.28
C PHE A 49 15.91 5.35 -9.73
N LEU A 50 17.03 5.00 -10.37
CA LEU A 50 17.00 4.35 -11.66
C LEU A 50 16.57 2.89 -11.44
N HIS A 51 15.42 2.51 -11.98
CA HIS A 51 14.89 1.16 -11.89
C HIS A 51 14.25 0.76 -13.22
N LYS A 52 14.72 -0.37 -13.79
CA LYS A 52 14.32 -0.85 -15.14
C LYS A 52 14.45 0.28 -16.18
N GLU A 53 15.62 0.91 -16.23
CA GLU A 53 15.98 1.97 -17.19
C GLU A 53 15.17 3.27 -17.11
N LYS A 54 14.26 3.39 -16.13
CA LYS A 54 13.46 4.61 -15.90
C LYS A 54 13.70 5.15 -14.50
N GLN A 55 13.69 6.48 -14.37
CA GLN A 55 13.70 7.11 -13.04
C GLN A 55 12.33 6.93 -12.40
N ARG A 56 12.29 6.19 -11.29
CA ARG A 56 11.06 5.90 -10.54
C ARG A 56 11.10 6.55 -9.16
N GLY A 57 9.98 7.13 -8.76
CA GLY A 57 9.75 7.57 -7.40
C GLY A 57 9.31 6.41 -6.49
N ARG A 58 9.32 6.66 -5.18
CA ARG A 58 8.95 5.66 -4.15
C ARG A 58 7.65 4.91 -4.45
N ASN A 59 6.59 5.61 -4.83
CA ASN A 59 5.28 4.99 -5.05
C ASN A 59 5.23 4.15 -6.32
N GLU A 60 6.09 4.42 -7.30
CA GLU A 60 6.21 3.60 -8.51
C GLU A 60 6.97 2.32 -8.18
N LEU A 61 8.02 2.40 -7.36
CA LEU A 61 8.76 1.23 -6.87
C LEU A 61 7.90 0.32 -6.00
N ILE A 62 7.00 0.88 -5.18
CA ILE A 62 6.04 0.11 -4.39
C ILE A 62 5.03 -0.60 -5.31
N ALA A 63 4.51 0.09 -6.31
CA ALA A 63 3.61 -0.49 -7.30
C ALA A 63 4.24 -1.68 -8.03
N ASP A 64 5.48 -1.51 -8.52
CA ASP A 64 6.22 -2.59 -9.19
C ASP A 64 6.44 -3.79 -8.25
N ALA A 65 6.78 -3.54 -6.98
CA ALA A 65 7.01 -4.59 -5.99
C ALA A 65 5.73 -5.39 -5.67
N ILE A 66 4.57 -4.72 -5.63
CA ILE A 66 3.29 -5.40 -5.44
C ILE A 66 3.00 -6.31 -6.63
N GLU A 67 3.13 -5.80 -7.86
CA GLU A 67 2.89 -6.58 -9.08
C GLU A 67 3.84 -7.77 -9.19
N GLU A 68 5.12 -7.60 -8.86
CA GLU A 68 6.12 -8.69 -8.85
C GLU A 68 5.79 -9.78 -7.82
N GLU A 69 5.18 -9.43 -6.68
CA GLU A 69 4.89 -10.38 -5.60
C GLU A 69 3.51 -11.03 -5.74
N THR A 70 2.51 -10.30 -6.22
CA THR A 70 1.12 -10.77 -6.25
C THR A 70 0.62 -11.11 -7.65
N GLY A 71 1.31 -10.64 -8.70
CA GLY A 71 0.86 -10.71 -10.08
C GLY A 71 -0.28 -9.73 -10.42
N GLU A 72 -0.69 -8.89 -9.47
CA GLU A 72 -1.76 -7.92 -9.65
C GLU A 72 -1.21 -6.50 -9.69
N ALA A 73 -1.45 -5.81 -10.79
CA ALA A 73 -0.97 -4.45 -10.97
C ALA A 73 -1.70 -3.45 -10.05
N ARG A 74 -0.92 -2.54 -9.45
CA ARG A 74 -1.43 -1.35 -8.76
C ARG A 74 -0.73 -0.13 -9.30
N THR A 75 -1.48 0.94 -9.55
CA THR A 75 -0.92 2.18 -10.09
C THR A 75 -0.25 3.02 -9.01
N ARG A 76 0.70 3.88 -9.41
CA ARG A 76 1.31 4.90 -8.53
C ARG A 76 0.27 5.73 -7.77
N LYS A 77 -0.87 6.05 -8.41
CA LYS A 77 -1.95 6.85 -7.81
C LYS A 77 -2.71 6.05 -6.76
N GLN A 78 -3.02 4.77 -7.01
CA GLN A 78 -3.64 3.89 -6.02
C GLN A 78 -2.74 3.73 -4.79
N VAL A 79 -1.44 3.49 -4.99
CA VAL A 79 -0.45 3.43 -3.90
C VAL A 79 -0.42 4.74 -3.10
N SER A 80 -0.40 5.89 -3.78
CA SER A 80 -0.43 7.20 -3.11
C SER A 80 -1.69 7.41 -2.28
N SER A 81 -2.86 7.07 -2.84
CA SER A 81 -4.14 7.18 -2.15
C SER A 81 -4.19 6.27 -0.94
N HIS A 82 -3.65 5.06 -1.04
CA HIS A 82 -3.61 4.12 0.08
C HIS A 82 -2.72 4.62 1.22
N ILE A 83 -1.51 5.10 0.90
CA ILE A 83 -0.63 5.74 1.88
C ILE A 83 -1.35 6.88 2.61
N GLN A 84 -2.08 7.75 1.88
CA GLN A 84 -2.80 8.87 2.47
C GLN A 84 -3.88 8.43 3.46
N VAL A 85 -4.64 7.38 3.14
CA VAL A 85 -5.65 6.81 4.04
C VAL A 85 -4.98 6.19 5.27
N LEU A 86 -3.77 5.67 5.13
CA LEU A 86 -3.04 5.05 6.24
C LEU A 86 -2.33 6.03 7.17
N LYS A 87 -2.01 7.25 6.72
CA LYS A 87 -1.28 8.26 7.52
C LYS A 87 -1.83 8.49 8.93
N PRO A 88 -3.16 8.64 9.13
CA PRO A 88 -3.73 8.89 10.47
C PRO A 88 -3.46 7.75 11.46
N PHE A 89 -3.18 6.53 10.99
CA PHE A 89 -2.89 5.37 11.83
C PHE A 89 -1.41 5.18 12.12
N VAL A 90 -0.53 6.07 11.61
CA VAL A 90 0.92 5.99 11.75
C VAL A 90 1.48 7.20 12.49
N GLU A 91 0.84 8.36 12.42
CA GLU A 91 1.29 9.61 13.08
C GLU A 91 0.93 9.70 14.58
N GLY A 92 0.31 8.65 15.15
CA GLY A 92 -0.08 8.59 16.56
C GLY A 92 0.74 7.65 17.45
N ASP A 93 1.84 7.09 16.94
CA ASP A 93 2.87 6.35 17.68
C ASP A 93 4.14 7.20 17.86
#